data_AF-A0AAE0UQU7-F1
#
_entry.id   AF-A0AAE0UQU7-F1
#
_cell.length_a   1.000
_cell.length_b   1.000
_cell.length_c   1.000
_cell.angle_alpha   90.00
_cell.angle_beta   90.00
_cell.angle_gamma   90.00
#
_symmetry.space_group_name_H-M   'P 1'
#
loop_
_entity.id
_entity.type
_entity.pdbx_description
1 polymer ?
#
loop_
_entity_poly.entity_id
_entity_poly.type
_entity_poly.pdbx_seq_one_letter_code
_entity_poly.pdbx_strand_id
1 'polypeptide(L)'
;MVRVPREELWYCMRKSGVAEKYVRVVQDMYERSRTVVRCAVGQTEEFKVEVGLHQGSALSPFLFAMVMDQLSEEVRRESPWTMMFADDIVICSESREQVEENLERWRFALERRGMKVSRSKTEYMCVNEREGSGTVRLQGEEVKKVQEFKYLESTVQSNGECGKEVKKRVQAGWNGWRKVSGVLCNRKIST
;
A
#
# COMPACT_ATOMS: atom_id res chain seq x y z
N MET A 1 -4.86 -8.42 -0.33
CA MET A 1 -6.10 -7.81 0.19
C MET A 1 -5.84 -7.35 1.61
N VAL A 2 -6.04 -6.05 1.86
CA VAL A 2 -5.84 -5.49 3.19
C VAL A 2 -6.97 -5.98 4.11
N ARG A 3 -6.59 -6.55 5.26
CA ARG A 3 -7.52 -7.12 6.22
C ARG A 3 -7.80 -6.09 7.30
N VAL A 4 -8.87 -5.32 7.12
CA VAL A 4 -9.37 -4.38 8.13
C VAL A 4 -10.45 -5.08 8.97
N PRO A 5 -10.30 -5.16 10.29
CA PRO A 5 -11.37 -5.64 11.18
C PRO A 5 -12.61 -4.76 11.07
N ARG A 6 -13.81 -5.37 11.01
CA ARG A 6 -15.06 -4.61 10.86
C ARG A 6 -15.33 -3.70 12.06
N GLU A 7 -15.08 -4.18 13.26
CA GLU A 7 -15.20 -3.37 14.48
C GLU A 7 -14.33 -2.12 14.44
N GLU A 8 -13.10 -2.25 13.94
CA GLU A 8 -12.20 -1.11 13.76
C GLU A 8 -12.72 -0.12 12.74
N LEU A 9 -13.33 -0.60 11.64
CA LEU A 9 -13.97 0.26 10.65
C LEU A 9 -15.12 1.07 11.27
N TRP A 10 -16.01 0.42 12.03
CA TRP A 10 -17.13 1.11 12.68
C TRP A 10 -16.64 2.14 13.69
N TYR A 11 -15.62 1.78 14.47
CA TYR A 11 -14.96 2.69 15.40
C TYR A 11 -14.38 3.92 14.67
N CYS A 12 -13.58 3.70 13.62
CA CYS A 12 -12.97 4.77 12.84
C CYS A 12 -13.99 5.70 12.19
N MET A 13 -15.10 5.16 11.66
CA MET A 13 -16.18 5.98 11.11
C MET A 13 -16.78 6.92 12.16
N ARG A 14 -17.10 6.38 13.35
CA ARG A 14 -17.65 7.19 14.45
C ARG A 14 -16.65 8.23 14.94
N LYS A 15 -15.38 7.85 15.13
CA LYS A 15 -14.30 8.76 15.56
C LYS A 15 -14.06 9.88 14.55
N SER A 16 -14.25 9.60 13.25
CA SER A 16 -14.15 10.60 12.18
C SER A 16 -15.39 11.49 12.04
N GLY A 17 -16.37 11.39 12.95
CA GLY A 17 -17.56 12.23 12.96
C GLY A 17 -18.66 11.82 11.96
N VAL A 18 -18.57 10.61 11.40
CA VAL A 18 -19.62 10.10 10.49
C VAL A 18 -20.90 9.86 11.30
N ALA A 19 -22.01 10.48 10.87
CA ALA A 19 -23.29 10.34 11.54
C ALA A 19 -23.74 8.86 11.59
N GLU A 20 -24.30 8.44 12.73
CA GLU A 20 -24.65 7.03 13.01
C GLU A 20 -25.58 6.42 11.94
N LYS A 21 -26.44 7.23 11.30
CA LYS A 21 -27.29 6.79 10.19
C LYS A 21 -26.47 6.22 9.02
N TYR A 22 -25.33 6.83 8.69
CA TYR A 22 -24.44 6.34 7.62
C TYR A 22 -23.61 5.16 8.09
N VAL A 23 -23.19 5.14 9.36
CA VAL A 23 -22.49 3.99 9.95
C VAL A 23 -23.37 2.74 9.83
N ARG A 24 -24.65 2.83 10.18
CA ARG A 24 -25.61 1.71 10.05
C ARG A 24 -25.78 1.25 8.61
N VAL A 25 -25.92 2.16 7.65
CA VAL A 25 -26.01 1.80 6.23
C VAL A 25 -24.77 1.03 5.78
N VAL A 26 -23.57 1.45 6.18
CA VAL A 26 -22.34 0.71 5.84
C VAL A 26 -22.27 -0.62 6.60
N GLN A 27 -22.71 -0.69 7.86
CA GLN A 27 -22.82 -1.95 8.59
C GLN A 27 -23.73 -2.95 7.86
N ASP A 28 -24.92 -2.51 7.44
CA ASP A 28 -25.89 -3.32 6.70
C ASP A 28 -25.32 -3.79 5.36
N MET A 29 -24.58 -2.93 4.65
CA MET A 29 -23.88 -3.32 3.41
C MET A 29 -22.89 -4.47 3.62
N TYR A 30 -22.25 -4.55 4.80
CA TYR A 30 -21.26 -5.57 5.12
C TYR A 30 -21.88 -6.78 5.83
N GLU A 31 -23.08 -6.66 6.39
CA GLU A 31 -23.79 -7.76 7.04
C GLU A 31 -24.08 -8.88 6.03
N ARG A 32 -23.83 -10.14 6.41
CA ARG A 32 -24.09 -11.33 5.58
C ARG A 32 -23.44 -11.33 4.19
N SER A 33 -22.39 -10.52 3.99
CA SER A 33 -21.63 -10.54 2.74
C SER A 33 -21.06 -11.94 2.47
N ARG A 34 -21.43 -12.50 1.31
CA ARG A 34 -21.00 -13.79 0.81
C ARG A 34 -20.29 -13.60 -0.53
N THR A 35 -19.34 -14.48 -0.84
CA THR A 35 -18.57 -14.40 -2.07
C THR A 35 -18.41 -15.79 -2.68
N VAL A 36 -18.34 -15.81 -4.01
CA VAL A 36 -17.97 -16.96 -4.82
C VAL A 36 -16.79 -16.56 -5.70
N VAL A 37 -15.84 -17.48 -5.89
CA VAL A 37 -14.70 -17.24 -6.79
C VAL A 37 -14.94 -18.03 -8.07
N ARG A 38 -14.86 -17.36 -9.22
CA ARG A 38 -14.90 -18.02 -10.53
C ARG A 38 -13.48 -18.39 -10.95
N CYS A 39 -13.21 -19.69 -11.02
CA CYS A 39 -11.96 -20.26 -11.48
C CYS A 39 -12.14 -20.88 -12.88
N ALA A 40 -11.04 -21.25 -13.54
CA ALA A 40 -11.07 -21.93 -14.84
C ALA A 40 -11.83 -23.28 -14.81
N VAL A 41 -11.95 -23.89 -13.64
CA VAL A 41 -12.61 -25.19 -13.42
C VAL A 41 -14.08 -25.05 -12.98
N GLY A 42 -14.59 -23.83 -12.82
CA GLY A 42 -15.96 -23.57 -12.34
C GLY A 42 -16.02 -22.51 -11.23
N GLN A 43 -17.21 -22.34 -10.63
CA GLN A 43 -17.39 -21.48 -9.46
C GLN A 43 -17.17 -22.27 -8.18
N THR A 44 -16.54 -21.63 -7.18
CA THR A 44 -16.45 -22.22 -5.83
C THR A 44 -17.81 -22.21 -5.14
N GLU A 45 -17.92 -22.99 -4.08
CA GLU A 45 -19.00 -22.83 -3.12
C GLU A 45 -18.98 -21.43 -2.49
N GLU A 46 -20.15 -21.00 -2.03
CA GLU A 46 -20.34 -19.70 -1.43
C GLU A 46 -19.78 -19.70 0.00
N PHE A 47 -18.91 -18.73 0.31
CA PHE A 47 -18.35 -18.57 1.65
C PHE A 47 -18.60 -17.15 2.18
N LYS A 48 -18.69 -17.03 3.51
CA LYS A 48 -18.89 -15.75 4.19
C LYS A 48 -17.61 -14.93 4.20
N VAL A 49 -17.74 -13.62 3.97
CA VAL A 49 -16.64 -12.66 4.12
C VAL A 49 -16.82 -11.97 5.46
N GLU A 50 -15.89 -12.21 6.40
CA GLU A 50 -15.98 -11.66 7.77
C GLU A 50 -15.00 -10.51 8.02
N VAL A 51 -13.98 -10.36 7.18
CA VAL A 51 -12.89 -9.37 7.36
C VAL A 51 -12.59 -8.68 6.04
N GLY A 52 -12.20 -7.41 6.13
CA GLY A 52 -11.79 -6.60 5.00
C GLY A 52 -12.93 -5.85 4.32
N LEU A 53 -12.55 -5.00 3.38
CA LEU A 53 -13.45 -4.14 2.61
C LEU A 53 -13.91 -4.86 1.34
N HIS A 54 -15.10 -4.51 0.83
CA HIS A 54 -15.61 -5.08 -0.41
C HIS A 54 -14.70 -4.73 -1.58
N GLN A 55 -14.03 -5.72 -2.17
CA GLN A 55 -13.24 -5.48 -3.38
C GLN A 55 -14.13 -5.06 -4.53
N GLY A 56 -13.73 -4.02 -5.27
CA GLY A 56 -14.49 -3.46 -6.38
C GLY A 56 -15.59 -2.47 -5.98
N SER A 57 -15.84 -2.26 -4.68
CA SER A 57 -16.76 -1.20 -4.23
C SER A 57 -16.10 0.18 -4.38
N ALA A 58 -16.86 1.15 -4.91
CA ALA A 58 -16.43 2.55 -5.00
C ALA A 58 -16.26 3.21 -3.63
N LEU A 59 -16.91 2.68 -2.58
CA LEU A 59 -16.84 3.21 -1.23
C LEU A 59 -15.61 2.69 -0.46
N SER A 60 -15.13 1.49 -0.79
CA SER A 60 -14.03 0.83 -0.09
C SER A 60 -12.73 1.68 -0.04
N PRO A 61 -12.29 2.35 -1.11
CA PRO A 61 -11.11 3.22 -1.05
C PRO A 61 -11.23 4.34 0.00
N PHE A 62 -12.41 4.96 0.11
CA PHE A 62 -12.65 6.03 1.08
C PHE A 62 -12.66 5.50 2.52
N LEU A 63 -13.35 4.38 2.75
CA LEU A 63 -13.36 3.72 4.05
C LEU A 63 -11.95 3.29 4.48
N PHE A 64 -11.16 2.79 3.54
CA PHE A 64 -9.78 2.43 3.79
C PHE A 64 -8.91 3.64 4.17
N ALA A 65 -9.01 4.73 3.40
CA ALA A 65 -8.28 5.96 3.70
C ALA A 65 -8.62 6.51 5.09
N MET A 66 -9.91 6.49 5.47
CA MET A 66 -10.36 6.93 6.80
C MET A 66 -9.78 6.08 7.93
N VAL A 67 -9.76 4.75 7.77
CA VAL A 67 -9.14 3.85 8.75
C VAL A 67 -7.64 4.11 8.86
N MET A 68 -6.95 4.24 7.72
CA MET A 68 -5.51 4.55 7.71
C MET A 68 -5.19 5.90 8.37
N ASP A 69 -6.01 6.92 8.15
CA ASP A 69 -5.87 8.22 8.80
C ASP A 69 -5.94 8.09 10.33
N GLN A 70 -6.96 7.38 10.84
CA GLN A 70 -7.15 7.14 12.28
C GLN A 70 -6.07 6.26 12.93
N LEU A 71 -5.46 5.34 12.17
CA LEU A 71 -4.38 4.48 12.65
C LEU A 71 -3.04 5.21 12.69
N SER A 72 -2.84 6.09 11.73
CA SER A 72 -1.58 6.81 11.54
C SER A 72 -1.46 8.07 12.39
N GLU A 73 -2.57 8.59 12.93
CA GLU A 73 -2.65 9.85 13.70
C GLU A 73 -1.50 10.04 14.72
N GLU A 74 -1.13 8.98 15.45
CA GLU A 74 -0.13 9.05 16.53
C GLU A 74 1.32 8.82 16.06
N VAL A 75 1.53 8.23 14.88
CA VAL A 75 2.85 7.80 14.39
C VAL A 75 3.30 8.51 13.13
N ARG A 76 2.38 9.15 12.42
CA ARG A 76 2.64 9.88 11.18
C ARG A 76 3.41 11.16 11.47
N ARG A 77 4.51 11.34 10.76
CA ARG A 77 5.25 12.60 10.69
C ARG A 77 4.93 13.32 9.38
N GLU A 78 5.18 14.63 9.35
CA GLU A 78 5.02 15.40 8.12
C GLU A 78 5.99 14.94 7.03
N SER A 79 5.59 15.19 5.77
CA SER A 79 6.44 14.94 4.61
C SER A 79 7.76 15.71 4.74
N PRO A 80 8.92 15.11 4.43
CA PRO A 80 9.12 13.82 3.74
C PRO A 80 9.32 12.60 4.66
N TRP A 81 9.18 12.74 5.98
CA TRP A 81 9.54 11.70 6.95
C TRP A 81 8.60 10.50 6.96
N THR A 82 7.33 10.71 6.64
CA THR A 82 6.36 9.64 6.44
C THR A 82 5.53 9.93 5.21
N MET A 83 5.55 9.02 4.25
CA MET A 83 4.68 9.06 3.06
C MET A 83 3.81 7.81 3.06
N MET A 84 2.53 7.98 2.77
CA MET A 84 1.57 6.86 2.71
C MET A 84 0.78 6.94 1.42
N PHE A 85 0.58 5.79 0.81
CA PHE A 85 -0.33 5.64 -0.32
C PHE A 85 -1.00 4.28 -0.25
N ALA A 86 -2.32 4.29 -0.10
CA ALA A 86 -3.07 3.07 0.17
C ALA A 86 -2.39 2.25 1.28
N ASP A 87 -2.00 1.01 1.01
CA ASP A 87 -1.34 0.11 1.96
C ASP A 87 0.19 0.25 2.02
N ASP A 88 0.79 1.05 1.14
CA ASP A 88 2.22 1.32 1.14
C ASP A 88 2.58 2.48 2.08
N ILE A 89 3.46 2.22 3.04
CA ILE A 89 3.97 3.19 4.00
C ILE A 89 5.48 3.29 3.82
N VAL A 90 5.99 4.50 3.59
CA VAL A 90 7.41 4.82 3.49
C VAL A 90 7.79 5.67 4.70
N ILE A 91 8.82 5.21 5.41
CA ILE A 91 9.37 5.87 6.60
C ILE A 91 10.81 6.28 6.27
N CYS A 92 11.12 7.55 6.47
CA CYS A 92 12.46 8.09 6.30
C CYS A 92 12.99 8.61 7.65
N SER A 93 14.28 8.43 7.90
CA SER A 93 14.97 8.94 9.08
C SER A 93 16.45 9.11 8.77
N GLU A 94 17.15 9.87 9.62
CA GLU A 94 18.57 10.21 9.40
C GLU A 94 19.51 9.13 9.92
N SER A 95 19.05 8.29 10.85
CA SER A 95 19.82 7.19 11.43
C SER A 95 19.08 5.85 11.31
N ARG A 96 19.84 4.76 11.35
CA ARG A 96 19.30 3.40 11.29
C ARG A 96 18.44 3.07 12.51
N GLU A 97 18.90 3.50 13.68
CA GLU A 97 18.23 3.30 14.96
C GLU A 97 16.86 4.00 14.96
N GLN A 98 16.77 5.20 14.38
CA GLN A 98 15.50 5.89 14.19
C GLN A 98 14.57 5.15 13.22
N VAL A 99 15.09 4.56 12.14
CA VAL A 99 14.29 3.75 11.22
C VAL A 99 13.72 2.52 11.93
N GLU A 100 14.53 1.80 12.69
CA GLU A 100 14.08 0.65 13.50
C GLU A 100 13.01 1.06 14.51
N GLU A 101 13.25 2.12 15.27
CA GLU A 101 12.30 2.63 16.26
C GLU A 101 10.97 3.02 15.59
N ASN A 102 11.02 3.75 14.48
CA ASN A 102 9.83 4.16 13.75
C ASN A 102 9.09 2.97 13.15
N LEU A 103 9.80 1.98 12.59
CA LEU A 103 9.19 0.74 12.10
C LEU A 103 8.43 0.01 13.22
N GLU A 104 9.00 -0.06 14.42
CA GLU A 104 8.35 -0.70 15.55
C GLU A 104 7.14 0.08 16.08
N ARG A 105 7.24 1.42 16.11
CA ARG A 105 6.09 2.29 16.43
C ARG A 105 4.95 2.08 15.45
N TRP A 106 5.24 2.06 14.14
CA TRP A 106 4.26 1.80 13.09
C TRP A 106 3.64 0.42 13.19
N ARG A 107 4.46 -0.62 13.38
CA ARG A 107 3.99 -1.98 13.61
C ARG A 107 3.02 -2.03 14.79
N PHE A 108 3.40 -1.48 15.94
CA PHE A 108 2.55 -1.46 17.12
C PHE A 108 1.24 -0.70 16.88
N ALA A 109 1.29 0.45 16.22
CA ALA A 109 0.11 1.26 15.91
C ALA A 109 -0.90 0.54 15.00
N LEU A 110 -0.41 -0.26 14.04
CA LEU A 110 -1.25 -1.07 13.15
C LEU A 110 -1.75 -2.35 13.84
N GLU A 111 -0.87 -3.10 14.51
CA GLU A 111 -1.19 -4.40 15.11
C GLU A 111 -2.15 -4.28 16.29
N ARG A 112 -2.06 -3.22 17.10
CA ARG A 112 -3.01 -2.97 18.21
C ARG A 112 -4.45 -2.80 17.73
N ARG A 113 -4.65 -2.46 16.45
CA ARG A 113 -5.96 -2.28 15.82
C ARG A 113 -6.27 -3.40 14.81
N GLY A 114 -5.55 -4.52 14.91
CA GLY A 114 -5.80 -5.73 14.15
C GLY A 114 -5.30 -5.71 12.69
N MET A 115 -4.50 -4.71 12.30
CA MET A 115 -3.82 -4.69 11.01
C MET A 115 -2.43 -5.31 11.12
N LYS A 116 -1.97 -6.03 10.08
CA LYS A 116 -0.68 -6.74 10.09
C LYS A 116 0.29 -6.13 9.09
N VAL A 117 1.54 -5.95 9.53
CA VAL A 117 2.65 -5.58 8.65
C VAL A 117 3.16 -6.83 7.93
N SER A 118 3.38 -6.74 6.63
CA SER A 118 3.87 -7.86 5.82
C SER A 118 5.39 -7.92 5.86
N ARG A 119 5.98 -8.66 6.82
CA ARG A 119 7.43 -8.80 6.96
C ARG A 119 8.17 -9.12 5.65
N SER A 120 7.64 -10.06 4.86
CA SER A 120 8.25 -10.48 3.59
C SER A 120 8.27 -9.41 2.49
N LYS A 121 7.47 -8.35 2.65
CA LYS A 121 7.40 -7.21 1.74
C LYS A 121 8.08 -5.97 2.31
N THR A 122 8.41 -5.96 3.59
CA THR A 122 9.12 -4.86 4.22
C THR A 122 10.57 -4.90 3.77
N GLU A 123 11.04 -3.81 3.19
CA GLU A 123 12.40 -3.62 2.71
C GLU A 123 12.94 -2.30 3.24
N TYR A 124 14.26 -2.19 3.39
CA TYR A 124 14.90 -0.92 3.75
C TYR A 124 16.03 -0.58 2.77
N MET A 125 16.29 0.71 2.62
CA MET A 125 17.35 1.25 1.77
C MET A 125 18.09 2.33 2.54
N CYS A 126 19.42 2.36 2.40
CA CYS A 126 20.25 3.44 2.92
C CYS A 126 20.75 4.28 1.75
N VAL A 127 20.57 5.60 1.82
CA VAL A 127 21.01 6.53 0.79
C VAL A 127 22.39 7.08 1.19
N ASN A 128 23.35 7.07 0.27
CA ASN A 128 24.71 7.59 0.48
C ASN A 128 25.51 6.96 1.65
N GLU A 129 25.22 5.71 2.02
CA GLU A 129 25.96 4.99 3.07
C GLU A 129 27.36 4.59 2.55
N ARG A 130 28.42 5.04 3.23
CA ARG A 130 29.78 4.50 3.05
C ARG A 130 29.83 3.15 3.78
N GLU A 131 30.37 2.12 3.13
CA GLU A 131 30.25 0.71 3.57
C GLU A 131 30.55 0.48 5.07
N GLY A 132 29.69 -0.33 5.71
CA GLY A 132 29.81 -0.80 7.10
C GLY A 132 29.08 0.10 8.11
N SER A 133 28.27 -0.37 9.07
CA SER A 133 27.99 -1.70 9.57
C SER A 133 26.63 -1.61 10.31
N GLY A 134 25.68 -2.47 9.93
CA GLY A 134 24.48 -2.79 10.71
C GLY A 134 23.22 -2.97 9.87
N THR A 135 22.29 -3.73 10.43
CA THR A 135 21.06 -4.20 9.77
C THR A 135 19.86 -3.58 10.46
N VAL A 136 18.84 -3.16 9.71
CA VAL A 136 17.55 -2.77 10.28
C VAL A 136 16.80 -4.04 10.70
N ARG A 137 16.28 -4.07 11.92
CA ARG A 137 15.46 -5.16 12.44
C ARG A 137 14.00 -4.74 12.65
N LEU A 138 13.09 -5.67 12.40
CA LEU A 138 11.67 -5.57 12.73
C LEU A 138 11.28 -6.84 13.49
N GLN A 139 10.75 -6.68 14.70
CA GLN A 139 10.46 -7.79 15.62
C GLN A 139 11.68 -8.67 15.89
N GLY A 140 12.87 -8.06 15.91
CA GLY A 140 14.15 -8.74 16.15
C GLY A 140 14.73 -9.49 14.94
N GLU A 141 13.99 -9.57 13.82
CA GLU A 141 14.46 -10.18 12.57
C GLU A 141 15.01 -9.14 11.61
N GLU A 142 16.03 -9.49 10.83
CA GLU A 142 16.62 -8.59 9.85
C GLU A 142 15.66 -8.32 8.68
N VAL A 143 15.43 -7.03 8.41
CA VAL A 143 14.68 -6.57 7.25
C VAL A 143 15.57 -6.68 6.02
N LYS A 144 14.99 -6.97 4.86
CA LYS A 144 15.76 -7.09 3.61
C LYS A 144 16.31 -5.72 3.18
N LYS A 145 17.63 -5.63 3.00
CA LYS A 145 18.30 -4.44 2.43
C LYS A 145 18.17 -4.45 0.90
N VAL A 146 17.80 -3.32 0.32
CA VAL A 146 17.72 -3.13 -1.15
C VAL A 146 18.49 -1.89 -1.60
N GLN A 147 18.91 -1.89 -2.86
CA GLN A 147 19.61 -0.77 -3.51
C GLN A 147 18.67 0.12 -4.33
N GLU A 148 17.52 -0.41 -4.70
CA GLU A 148 16.46 0.32 -5.39
C GLU A 148 15.10 -0.05 -4.78
N PHE A 149 14.24 0.94 -4.63
CA PHE A 149 12.88 0.77 -4.13
C PHE A 149 11.88 1.27 -5.18
N LYS A 150 10.85 0.46 -5.47
CA LYS A 150 9.77 0.86 -6.36
C LYS A 150 8.61 1.39 -5.52
N TYR A 151 8.35 2.69 -5.58
CA TYR A 151 7.22 3.34 -4.92
C TYR A 151 6.34 4.02 -5.96
N LEU A 152 5.06 3.64 -6.04
CA LEU A 152 4.08 4.19 -6.99
C LEU A 152 4.61 4.25 -8.43
N GLU A 153 5.22 3.14 -8.86
CA GLU A 153 5.85 2.99 -10.19
C GLU A 153 7.10 3.84 -10.45
N SER A 154 7.49 4.68 -9.50
CA SER A 154 8.75 5.42 -9.50
C SER A 154 9.84 4.59 -8.81
N THR A 155 11.10 4.68 -9.28
CA THR A 155 12.21 3.90 -8.73
C THR A 155 13.18 4.83 -8.04
N VAL A 156 13.24 4.76 -6.70
CA VAL A 156 14.20 5.51 -5.90
C VAL A 156 15.45 4.67 -5.72
N GLN A 157 16.62 5.27 -5.92
CA GLN A 157 17.92 4.58 -5.86
C GLN A 157 18.76 5.08 -4.69
N SER A 158 19.57 4.19 -4.12
CA SER A 158 20.45 4.47 -2.98
C SER A 158 21.51 5.54 -3.27
N ASN A 159 21.84 5.78 -4.53
CA ASN A 159 22.77 6.83 -4.97
C ASN A 159 22.08 8.17 -5.27
N GLY A 160 20.76 8.28 -5.08
CA GLY A 160 19.98 9.50 -5.38
C GLY A 160 19.80 9.80 -6.87
N GLU A 161 20.24 8.91 -7.77
CA GLU A 161 20.14 9.15 -9.21
C GLU A 161 18.75 8.80 -9.75
N CYS A 162 18.11 9.75 -10.45
CA CYS A 162 16.85 9.53 -11.17
C CYS A 162 17.07 8.96 -12.60
N GLY A 163 18.32 8.91 -13.08
CA GLY A 163 18.63 8.61 -14.49
C GLY A 163 18.15 7.24 -14.98
N LYS A 164 18.14 6.23 -14.10
CA LYS A 164 17.62 4.89 -14.44
C LYS A 164 16.09 4.88 -14.54
N GLU A 165 15.38 5.70 -13.75
CA GLU A 165 13.93 5.83 -13.85
C GLU A 165 13.52 6.54 -15.15
N VAL A 166 14.20 7.64 -15.50
CA VAL A 166 13.95 8.35 -16.77
C VAL A 166 14.12 7.41 -17.96
N LYS A 167 15.20 6.61 -17.97
CA LYS A 167 15.43 5.60 -19.02
C LYS A 167 14.33 4.53 -19.03
N LYS A 168 13.88 4.03 -17.87
CA LYS A 168 12.76 3.06 -17.78
C LYS A 168 11.46 3.65 -18.34
N ARG A 169 11.10 4.90 -17.99
CA ARG A 169 9.89 5.57 -18.50
C ARG A 169 9.95 5.83 -20.00
N VAL A 170 11.09 6.29 -20.50
CA VAL A 170 11.33 6.45 -21.95
C VAL A 170 11.17 5.12 -22.66
N GLN A 171 11.76 4.04 -22.15
CA GLN A 171 11.64 2.71 -22.74
C GLN A 171 10.20 2.18 -22.71
N ALA A 172 9.47 2.38 -21.61
CA ALA A 172 8.06 2.02 -21.49
C ALA A 172 7.19 2.79 -22.51
N GLY A 173 7.45 4.09 -22.67
CA GLY A 173 6.84 4.93 -23.71
C GLY A 173 7.11 4.41 -25.12
N TRP A 174 8.36 4.07 -25.42
CA TRP A 174 8.74 3.46 -26.70
C TRP A 174 8.08 2.09 -26.95
N ASN A 175 7.98 1.25 -25.92
CA ASN A 175 7.31 -0.04 -26.02
C ASN A 175 5.79 0.12 -26.22
N GLY A 176 5.17 1.10 -25.56
CA GLY A 176 3.79 1.50 -25.80
C GLY A 176 3.59 2.00 -27.23
N TRP A 177 4.42 2.94 -27.67
CA TRP A 177 4.40 3.45 -29.04
C TRP A 177 4.50 2.31 -30.08
N ARG A 178 5.44 1.37 -29.92
CA ARG A 178 5.60 0.22 -30.84
C ARG A 178 4.36 -0.66 -30.94
N LYS A 179 3.58 -0.79 -29.87
CA LYS A 179 2.33 -1.58 -29.88
C LYS A 179 1.23 -0.88 -30.67
N VAL A 180 1.23 0.45 -30.69
CA VAL A 180 0.15 1.24 -31.30
C VAL A 180 0.55 1.79 -32.68
N SER A 181 1.85 1.89 -32.98
CA SER A 181 2.38 2.42 -34.25
C SER A 181 1.97 1.58 -35.46
N GLY A 182 1.75 0.27 -35.30
CA GLY A 182 1.24 -0.58 -36.37
C GLY A 182 -0.21 -0.25 -36.79
N VAL A 183 -0.97 0.41 -35.91
CA VAL A 183 -2.34 0.88 -36.18
C VAL A 183 -2.32 2.35 -36.59
N LEU A 184 -1.62 3.21 -35.83
CA LEU A 184 -1.57 4.67 -36.07
C LEU A 184 -0.79 5.05 -37.33
N CYS A 185 0.24 4.30 -37.70
CA CYS A 185 1.06 4.58 -38.89
C CYS A 185 0.64 3.74 -40.10
N ASN A 186 -0.54 3.11 -40.06
CA ASN A 186 -1.04 2.30 -41.16
C ASN A 186 -1.67 3.19 -42.24
N ARG A 187 -0.98 3.37 -43.37
CA ARG A 187 -1.47 4.13 -44.55
C ARG A 187 -2.77 3.60 -45.16
N LYS A 188 -3.25 2.41 -44.77
CA LYS A 188 -4.52 1.84 -45.26
C LYS A 188 -5.73 2.21 -44.41
N ILE A 189 -5.55 2.81 -43.24
CA ILE A 189 -6.63 3.35 -42.43
C ILE A 189 -6.77 4.83 -42.84
N SER A 190 -7.56 5.07 -43.89
CA SER A 190 -8.07 6.41 -44.17
C SER A 190 -9.06 6.76 -43.07
N THR A 191 -8.90 7.96 -42.50
CA THR A 191 -10.01 8.64 -41.81
C THR A 191 -11.04 9.08 -42.83
#